data_AF-A0A849RQT4-F1
#
_entry.id   AF-A0A849RQT4-F1
#
_cell.length_a   1.000
_cell.length_b   1.000
_cell.length_c   1.000
_cell.angle_alpha   90.00
_cell.angle_beta   90.00
_cell.angle_gamma   90.00
#
_symmetry.space_group_name_H-M   'P 1'
#
loop_
_entity.id
_entity.type
_entity.pdbx_description
1 polymer ?
#
loop_
_entity_poly.entity_id
_entity_poly.type
_entity_poly.pdbx_seq_one_letter_code
_entity_poly.pdbx_strand_id
1 'polypeptide(L)'
;MSFRSTLHIDHRFLTHTLLSLLLLSLLPASLHAARGANSGKMEVLPSQKAAPAAVFLDAQGTEADLRRQLRLKTGVTELSADLAQTRFSVAPVSTFGFAPQQGLGLALVSQSPDMLLERTAPAPNAYEIHKLADGSALVVGFVSADLKPQLTPQLRPKNIRLALYSNPSEKAPHIVAVPLSKLAVDQMPHRLDPKNPNSPVVLEMDLQSSSNRQSPHGGQ
;
A
#
# COMPACT_ATOMS: atom_id res chain seq x y z
N MET A 1 39.79 63.78 -49.58
CA MET A 1 40.15 62.47 -48.99
C MET A 1 38.91 61.96 -48.27
N SER A 2 38.27 60.91 -48.81
CA SER A 2 36.95 60.43 -48.40
C SER A 2 37.02 59.50 -47.21
N PHE A 3 36.20 59.76 -46.18
CA PHE A 3 35.87 58.80 -45.13
C PHE A 3 34.84 57.80 -45.65
N ARG A 4 35.17 56.51 -45.58
CA ARG A 4 34.21 55.41 -45.75
C ARG A 4 34.22 54.56 -44.48
N SER A 5 33.19 54.75 -43.67
CA SER A 5 32.90 53.94 -42.48
C SER A 5 32.15 52.69 -42.92
N THR A 6 32.81 51.53 -42.89
CA THR A 6 32.16 50.22 -43.08
C THR A 6 31.67 49.71 -41.72
N LEU A 7 30.35 49.76 -41.52
CA LEU A 7 29.64 49.10 -40.43
C LEU A 7 29.68 47.58 -40.63
N HIS A 8 30.39 46.87 -39.77
CA HIS A 8 30.32 45.41 -39.68
C HIS A 8 29.17 45.06 -38.72
N ILE A 9 28.07 44.57 -39.26
CA ILE A 9 26.89 44.15 -38.50
C ILE A 9 27.10 42.68 -38.10
N ASP A 10 27.39 42.42 -36.83
CA ASP A 10 27.51 41.08 -36.27
C ASP A 10 26.12 40.44 -36.04
N HIS A 11 25.75 39.48 -36.90
CA HIS A 11 24.51 38.71 -36.84
C HIS A 11 24.33 37.83 -35.58
N ARG A 12 25.29 37.84 -34.65
CA ARG A 12 25.27 36.97 -33.45
C ARG A 12 24.55 37.57 -32.24
N PHE A 13 24.17 38.85 -32.29
CA PHE A 13 23.42 39.51 -31.21
C PHE A 13 21.89 39.46 -31.40
N LEU A 14 21.38 39.06 -32.56
CA LEU A 14 19.94 39.08 -32.87
C LEU A 14 19.19 37.80 -32.42
N THR A 15 19.91 36.71 -32.13
CA THR A 15 19.29 35.43 -31.77
C THR A 15 19.08 35.24 -30.26
N HIS A 16 19.77 36.02 -29.42
CA HIS A 16 19.66 35.89 -27.97
C HIS A 16 18.55 36.74 -27.33
N THR A 17 18.06 37.80 -28.00
CA THR A 17 16.98 38.65 -27.49
C THR A 17 15.58 38.14 -27.80
N LEU A 18 15.42 37.24 -28.78
CA LEU A 18 14.10 36.68 -29.15
C LEU A 18 13.70 35.46 -28.31
N LEU A 19 14.67 34.71 -27.75
CA LEU A 19 14.37 33.52 -26.94
C LEU A 19 14.07 33.84 -25.47
N SER A 20 14.54 34.99 -24.95
CA SER A 20 14.24 35.44 -23.59
C SER A 20 12.81 35.98 -23.43
N LEU A 21 12.17 36.38 -24.53
CA LEU A 21 10.81 36.94 -24.51
C LEU A 21 9.71 35.86 -24.54
N LEU A 22 10.06 34.61 -24.86
CA LEU A 22 9.09 33.50 -24.97
C LEU A 22 8.86 32.73 -23.64
N LEU A 23 9.62 33.04 -22.59
CA LEU A 23 9.56 32.37 -21.28
C LEU A 23 8.73 33.11 -20.22
N LEU A 24 8.16 34.28 -20.55
CA LEU A 24 7.28 35.03 -19.64
C LEU A 24 5.77 34.83 -19.90
N SER A 25 5.35 34.02 -20.88
CA SER A 25 3.94 33.88 -21.26
C SER A 25 3.26 32.59 -20.82
N LEU A 26 3.85 31.82 -19.90
CA LEU A 26 3.28 30.54 -19.41
C LEU A 26 3.13 30.46 -17.88
N LEU A 27 3.04 31.61 -17.20
CA LEU A 27 2.55 31.71 -15.83
C LEU A 27 1.06 32.07 -15.85
N PRO A 28 0.12 31.13 -15.57
CA PRO A 28 -1.19 31.53 -15.11
C PRO A 28 -1.05 32.05 -13.67
N ALA A 29 -1.05 33.38 -13.54
CA ALA A 29 -1.37 34.06 -12.31
C ALA A 29 -2.86 33.87 -12.01
N SER A 30 -3.17 33.10 -10.97
CA SER A 30 -4.51 33.05 -10.39
C SER A 30 -4.43 33.13 -8.86
N LEU A 31 -3.86 34.22 -8.35
CA LEU A 31 -4.22 34.73 -7.03
C LEU A 31 -5.55 35.47 -7.19
N HIS A 32 -6.66 34.78 -6.94
CA HIS A 32 -7.95 35.41 -6.67
C HIS A 32 -8.40 34.97 -5.27
N ALA A 33 -7.84 35.65 -4.27
CA ALA A 33 -8.46 35.75 -2.97
C ALA A 33 -9.27 37.05 -2.94
N ALA A 34 -10.58 36.99 -3.18
CA ALA A 34 -11.52 37.98 -2.65
C ALA A 34 -12.98 37.52 -2.82
N ARG A 35 -13.66 37.54 -1.67
CA ARG A 35 -15.10 37.78 -1.45
C ARG A 35 -16.09 36.69 -1.89
N GLY A 36 -16.73 36.14 -0.87
CA GLY A 36 -17.82 35.20 -1.00
C GLY A 36 -19.06 35.77 -1.69
N ALA A 37 -19.72 34.87 -2.41
CA ALA A 37 -21.14 34.91 -2.68
C ALA A 37 -21.59 33.46 -2.86
N ASN A 38 -22.38 33.00 -1.90
CA ASN A 38 -23.26 31.83 -1.90
C ASN A 38 -23.31 30.98 -3.19
N SER A 39 -22.72 29.79 -3.14
CA SER A 39 -23.22 28.63 -3.88
C SER A 39 -22.83 27.39 -3.08
N GLY A 40 -23.82 26.73 -2.48
CA GLY A 40 -23.66 25.55 -1.65
C GLY A 40 -23.22 24.31 -2.42
N LYS A 41 -22.05 24.37 -3.07
CA LYS A 41 -21.34 23.18 -3.50
C LYS A 41 -20.54 22.68 -2.31
N MET A 42 -21.18 21.81 -1.55
CA MET A 42 -20.52 20.93 -0.61
C MET A 42 -19.34 20.28 -1.34
N GLU A 43 -18.11 20.66 -0.98
CA GLU A 43 -16.93 19.92 -1.43
C GLU A 43 -17.08 18.51 -0.86
N VAL A 44 -17.49 17.59 -1.73
CA VAL A 44 -17.58 16.18 -1.39
C VAL A 44 -16.14 15.72 -1.22
N LEU A 45 -15.69 15.63 0.03
CA LEU A 45 -14.47 14.92 0.37
C LEU A 45 -14.51 13.56 -0.33
N PRO A 46 -13.43 13.13 -1.01
CA PRO A 46 -13.41 11.82 -1.65
C PRO A 46 -13.86 10.79 -0.63
N SER A 47 -14.94 10.08 -0.95
CA SER A 47 -15.49 9.05 -0.07
C SER A 47 -14.36 8.10 0.26
N GLN A 48 -14.01 8.05 1.55
CA GLN A 48 -12.94 7.19 2.03
C GLN A 48 -13.33 5.76 1.65
N LYS A 49 -12.70 5.24 0.60
CA LYS A 49 -13.01 3.91 0.06
C LYS A 49 -12.86 2.92 1.22
N ALA A 50 -13.93 2.19 1.50
CA ALA A 50 -13.91 1.21 2.58
C ALA A 50 -12.75 0.24 2.35
N ALA A 51 -11.95 -0.02 3.40
CA ALA A 51 -10.87 -1.00 3.31
C ALA A 51 -11.44 -2.36 2.88
N PRO A 52 -10.69 -3.16 2.10
CA PRO A 52 -11.16 -4.49 1.69
C PRO A 52 -11.49 -5.35 2.91
N ALA A 53 -12.36 -6.35 2.73
CA ALA A 53 -12.63 -7.32 3.79
C ALA A 53 -11.45 -8.29 3.95
N ALA A 54 -11.32 -8.88 5.14
CA ALA A 54 -10.43 -10.02 5.32
C ALA A 54 -11.00 -11.22 4.55
N VAL A 55 -10.13 -11.98 3.90
CA VAL A 55 -10.49 -13.15 3.09
C VAL A 55 -10.02 -14.41 3.80
N PHE A 56 -10.98 -15.21 4.28
CA PHE A 56 -10.70 -16.51 4.87
C PHE A 56 -10.85 -17.60 3.81
N LEU A 57 -9.98 -18.61 3.84
CA LEU A 57 -10.13 -19.81 3.02
C LEU A 57 -10.50 -20.99 3.93
N ASP A 58 -11.72 -21.49 3.76
CA ASP A 58 -12.22 -22.67 4.45
C ASP A 58 -11.87 -23.93 3.66
N ALA A 59 -10.57 -24.24 3.61
CA ALA A 59 -10.04 -25.38 2.91
C ALA A 59 -8.98 -26.09 3.76
N GLN A 60 -8.75 -27.36 3.44
CA GLN A 60 -7.68 -28.18 4.01
C GLN A 60 -6.69 -28.50 2.88
N GLY A 61 -5.42 -28.68 3.21
CA GLY A 61 -4.39 -29.02 2.23
C GLY A 61 -2.99 -28.60 2.69
N THR A 62 -2.03 -28.74 1.77
CA THR A 62 -0.66 -28.26 2.02
C THR A 62 -0.63 -26.73 2.03
N GLU A 63 0.41 -26.13 2.65
CA GLU A 63 0.60 -24.68 2.61
C GLU A 63 0.58 -24.13 1.17
N ALA A 64 1.23 -24.83 0.24
CA ALA A 64 1.32 -24.43 -1.15
C ALA A 64 -0.06 -24.41 -1.84
N ASP A 65 -0.91 -25.41 -1.56
CA ASP A 65 -2.27 -25.48 -2.11
C ASP A 65 -3.16 -24.39 -1.54
N LEU A 66 -3.09 -24.16 -0.23
CA LEU A 66 -3.86 -23.13 0.46
C LEU A 66 -3.50 -21.73 -0.06
N ARG A 67 -2.20 -21.42 -0.20
CA ARG A 67 -1.76 -20.15 -0.80
C ARG A 67 -2.23 -20.00 -2.24
N ARG A 68 -2.13 -21.06 -3.06
CA ARG A 68 -2.61 -21.04 -4.45
C ARG A 68 -4.10 -20.73 -4.53
N GLN A 69 -4.91 -21.41 -3.73
CA GLN A 69 -6.36 -21.17 -3.68
C GLN A 69 -6.69 -19.76 -3.20
N LEU A 70 -5.95 -19.23 -2.22
CA LEU A 70 -6.14 -17.87 -1.74
C LEU A 70 -5.79 -16.82 -2.82
N ARG A 71 -4.72 -17.03 -3.61
CA ARG A 71 -4.35 -16.18 -4.75
C ARG A 71 -5.44 -16.17 -5.83
N LEU A 72 -5.98 -17.35 -6.16
CA LEU A 72 -7.12 -17.47 -7.08
C LEU A 72 -8.34 -16.71 -6.55
N LYS A 73 -8.64 -16.84 -5.26
CA LYS A 73 -9.78 -16.16 -4.60
C LYS A 73 -9.63 -14.64 -4.55
N THR A 74 -8.41 -14.15 -4.43
CA THR A 74 -8.08 -12.70 -4.37
C THR A 74 -7.79 -12.10 -5.74
N GLY A 75 -7.70 -12.93 -6.79
CA GLY A 75 -7.49 -12.48 -8.17
C GLY A 75 -6.10 -11.94 -8.43
N VAL A 76 -5.08 -12.42 -7.72
CA VAL A 76 -3.69 -11.95 -7.86
C VAL A 76 -2.81 -12.95 -8.60
N THR A 77 -1.89 -12.44 -9.41
CA THR A 77 -0.85 -13.21 -10.09
C THR A 77 0.53 -12.92 -9.50
N GLU A 78 1.52 -13.77 -9.73
CA GLU A 78 2.88 -13.51 -9.22
C GLU A 78 3.44 -12.22 -9.86
N LEU A 79 4.28 -11.49 -9.12
CA LEU A 79 5.12 -10.45 -9.70
C LEU A 79 5.88 -10.98 -10.92
N SER A 80 5.96 -10.15 -11.96
CA SER A 80 6.58 -10.52 -13.23
C SER A 80 8.08 -10.81 -13.06
N ALA A 81 8.62 -11.73 -13.87
CA ALA A 81 9.99 -12.21 -13.75
C ALA A 81 11.06 -11.12 -14.02
N ASP A 82 10.71 -10.08 -14.76
CA ASP A 82 11.53 -8.87 -14.97
C ASP A 82 11.59 -7.97 -13.73
N LEU A 83 10.70 -8.17 -12.76
CA LEU A 83 10.63 -7.46 -11.49
C LEU A 83 11.00 -8.38 -10.33
N ALA A 84 12.29 -8.71 -10.19
CA ALA A 84 12.78 -9.50 -9.07
C ALA A 84 12.43 -8.86 -7.71
N GLN A 85 12.44 -7.53 -7.65
CA GLN A 85 12.09 -6.74 -6.48
C GLN A 85 11.49 -5.40 -6.90
N THR A 86 10.53 -4.90 -6.13
CA THR A 86 9.89 -3.59 -6.36
C THR A 86 9.35 -3.01 -5.06
N ARG A 87 8.94 -1.74 -5.07
CA ARG A 87 8.21 -1.10 -3.97
C ARG A 87 6.70 -1.33 -4.14
N PHE A 88 5.99 -1.53 -3.03
CA PHE A 88 4.55 -1.77 -3.08
C PHE A 88 3.79 -0.66 -3.82
N SER A 89 4.17 0.61 -3.64
CA SER A 89 3.52 1.77 -4.29
C SER A 89 3.52 1.66 -5.82
N VAL A 90 4.61 1.18 -6.41
CA VAL A 90 4.80 1.10 -7.88
C VAL A 90 4.63 -0.31 -8.46
N ALA A 91 4.46 -1.33 -7.61
CA ALA A 91 4.15 -2.68 -8.05
C ALA A 91 2.85 -2.70 -8.91
N PRO A 92 2.74 -3.54 -9.94
CA PRO A 92 1.49 -3.68 -10.69
C PRO A 92 0.33 -4.12 -9.78
N VAL A 93 -0.88 -3.64 -10.04
CA VAL A 93 -2.08 -4.11 -9.33
C VAL A 93 -2.42 -5.55 -9.70
N SER A 94 -3.23 -6.21 -8.88
CA SER A 94 -3.58 -7.62 -9.04
C SER A 94 -2.36 -8.55 -9.05
N THR A 95 -1.34 -8.21 -8.24
CA THR A 95 -0.13 -9.03 -8.10
C THR A 95 0.12 -9.44 -6.66
N PHE A 96 0.92 -10.49 -6.46
CA PHE A 96 1.47 -10.84 -5.17
C PHE A 96 2.99 -10.95 -5.21
N GLY A 97 3.61 -10.62 -4.07
CA GLY A 97 5.02 -10.84 -3.79
C GLY A 97 5.23 -11.13 -2.31
N PHE A 98 6.48 -11.12 -1.86
CA PHE A 98 6.85 -11.43 -0.49
C PHE A 98 7.51 -10.23 0.17
N ALA A 99 7.11 -9.94 1.40
CA ALA A 99 7.76 -8.93 2.23
C ALA A 99 8.66 -9.62 3.26
N PRO A 100 9.93 -9.19 3.37
CA PRO A 100 10.75 -9.51 4.52
C PRO A 100 10.07 -9.06 5.81
N GLN A 101 10.26 -9.82 6.90
CA GLN A 101 9.61 -9.59 8.20
C GLN A 101 9.79 -8.15 8.70
N GLN A 102 11.03 -7.65 8.65
CA GLN A 102 11.37 -6.29 9.06
C GLN A 102 10.70 -5.24 8.18
N GLY A 103 10.62 -5.48 6.86
CA GLY A 103 9.96 -4.58 5.92
C GLY A 103 8.46 -4.44 6.20
N LEU A 104 7.78 -5.57 6.47
CA LEU A 104 6.37 -5.56 6.87
C LEU A 104 6.17 -4.85 8.21
N GLY A 105 7.00 -5.15 9.21
CA GLY A 105 6.90 -4.52 10.53
C GLY A 105 7.05 -2.99 10.46
N LEU A 106 8.05 -2.51 9.71
CA LEU A 106 8.26 -1.08 9.51
C LEU A 106 7.09 -0.42 8.77
N ALA A 107 6.53 -1.08 7.75
CA ALA A 107 5.37 -0.59 7.03
C ALA A 107 4.14 -0.41 7.94
N LEU A 108 3.92 -1.35 8.85
CA LEU A 108 2.82 -1.31 9.80
C LEU A 108 3.00 -0.23 10.88
N VAL A 109 4.19 -0.15 11.48
CA VAL A 109 4.49 0.85 12.52
C VAL A 109 4.46 2.27 11.95
N SER A 110 4.99 2.47 10.74
CA SER A 110 4.97 3.77 10.06
C SER A 110 3.64 4.11 9.39
N GLN A 111 2.68 3.16 9.39
CA GLN A 111 1.42 3.26 8.65
C GLN A 111 1.62 3.58 7.16
N SER A 112 2.75 3.17 6.60
CA SER A 112 3.09 3.35 5.19
C SER A 112 3.12 2.00 4.50
N PRO A 113 2.22 1.73 3.54
CA PRO A 113 2.18 0.45 2.85
C PRO A 113 3.37 0.24 1.90
N ASP A 114 4.24 1.24 1.71
CA ASP A 114 5.31 1.23 0.70
C ASP A 114 6.54 0.41 1.10
N MET A 115 6.30 -0.86 1.40
CA MET A 115 7.32 -1.85 1.69
C MET A 115 7.98 -2.39 0.42
N LEU A 116 9.14 -3.02 0.60
CA LEU A 116 9.80 -3.79 -0.44
C LEU A 116 9.05 -5.11 -0.67
N LEU A 117 8.78 -5.42 -1.93
CA LEU A 117 8.23 -6.69 -2.37
C LEU A 117 9.25 -7.43 -3.20
N GLU A 118 9.46 -8.69 -2.88
CA GLU A 118 10.29 -9.62 -3.62
C GLU A 118 9.41 -10.61 -4.37
N ARG A 119 9.79 -10.96 -5.59
CA ARG A 119 9.04 -11.95 -6.38
C ARG A 119 9.08 -13.34 -5.73
N THR A 120 10.24 -13.72 -5.21
CA THR A 120 10.47 -14.99 -4.53
C THR A 120 10.60 -14.76 -3.03
N ALA A 121 10.08 -15.68 -2.21
CA ALA A 121 10.19 -15.56 -0.77
C ALA A 121 11.67 -15.60 -0.35
N PRO A 122 12.20 -14.55 0.31
CA PRO A 122 13.61 -14.53 0.74
C PRO A 122 13.90 -15.53 1.86
N ALA A 123 12.85 -15.98 2.56
CA ALA A 123 12.92 -17.02 3.58
C ALA A 123 11.57 -17.76 3.66
N PRO A 124 11.54 -19.00 4.20
CA PRO A 124 10.30 -19.79 4.33
C PRO A 124 9.22 -19.14 5.19
N ASN A 125 9.62 -18.20 6.03
CA ASN A 125 8.79 -17.47 7.00
C ASN A 125 8.55 -16.00 6.59
N ALA A 126 8.75 -15.65 5.32
CA ALA A 126 8.35 -14.37 4.77
C ALA A 126 6.83 -14.29 4.62
N TYR A 127 6.28 -13.08 4.77
CA TYR A 127 4.84 -12.86 4.52
C TYR A 127 4.60 -12.64 3.03
N GLU A 128 3.51 -13.21 2.54
CA GLU A 128 3.03 -12.93 1.19
C GLU A 128 2.08 -11.73 1.24
N ILE A 129 2.25 -10.81 0.30
CA ILE A 129 1.51 -9.55 0.21
C ILE A 129 0.77 -9.54 -1.12
N HIS A 130 -0.53 -9.30 -1.06
CA HIS A 130 -1.40 -9.16 -2.24
C HIS A 130 -1.67 -7.67 -2.48
N LYS A 131 -1.35 -7.17 -3.67
CA LYS A 131 -1.82 -5.88 -4.16
C LYS A 131 -3.07 -6.11 -5.01
N LEU A 132 -4.22 -5.69 -4.52
CA LEU A 132 -5.50 -5.90 -5.21
C LEU A 132 -5.65 -4.96 -6.41
N ALA A 133 -6.69 -5.20 -7.22
CA ALA A 133 -7.01 -4.39 -8.40
C ALA A 133 -7.24 -2.90 -8.09
N ASP A 134 -7.64 -2.58 -6.85
CA ASP A 134 -7.81 -1.22 -6.38
C ASP A 134 -6.58 -0.60 -5.70
N GLY A 135 -5.44 -1.30 -5.72
CA GLY A 135 -4.19 -0.88 -5.12
C GLY A 135 -4.10 -1.09 -3.60
N SER A 136 -5.15 -1.61 -2.96
CA SER A 136 -5.10 -1.96 -1.54
C SER A 136 -4.22 -3.20 -1.29
N ALA A 137 -3.72 -3.33 -0.06
CA ALA A 137 -2.82 -4.40 0.35
C ALA A 137 -3.52 -5.40 1.28
N LEU A 138 -3.35 -6.70 1.01
CA LEU A 138 -3.63 -7.75 1.99
C LEU A 138 -2.32 -8.44 2.42
N VAL A 139 -2.22 -8.79 3.69
CA VAL A 139 -1.15 -9.64 4.24
C VAL A 139 -1.69 -11.05 4.41
N VAL A 140 -0.99 -12.03 3.85
CA VAL A 140 -1.37 -13.44 3.94
C VAL A 140 -0.60 -14.12 5.06
N GLY A 141 -1.34 -14.85 5.90
CA GLY A 141 -0.76 -15.70 6.94
C GLY A 141 -1.79 -16.69 7.47
N PHE A 142 -1.49 -17.25 8.64
CA PHE A 142 -2.28 -18.28 9.27
C PHE A 142 -2.78 -17.85 10.65
N VAL A 143 -3.97 -18.28 11.03
CA VAL A 143 -4.65 -17.91 12.27
C VAL A 143 -5.29 -19.12 12.94
N SER A 144 -5.57 -19.00 14.25
CA SER A 144 -6.36 -19.98 15.00
C SER A 144 -7.78 -20.13 14.43
N ALA A 145 -8.36 -21.33 14.60
CA ALA A 145 -9.75 -21.63 14.24
C ALA A 145 -10.77 -20.69 14.92
N ASP A 146 -10.46 -20.25 16.15
CA ASP A 146 -11.34 -19.42 16.97
C ASP A 146 -11.59 -18.02 16.37
N LEU A 147 -10.74 -17.59 15.44
CA LEU A 147 -10.83 -16.30 14.77
C LEU A 147 -11.78 -16.31 13.56
N LYS A 148 -12.18 -17.49 13.07
CA LYS A 148 -13.09 -17.65 11.92
C LYS A 148 -14.40 -16.85 12.03
N PRO A 149 -15.18 -16.91 13.13
CA PRO A 149 -16.41 -16.11 13.25
C PRO A 149 -16.13 -14.61 13.29
N GLN A 150 -15.03 -14.19 13.92
CA GLN A 150 -14.69 -12.79 14.19
C GLN A 150 -14.18 -12.06 12.94
N LEU A 151 -13.64 -12.79 11.97
CA LEU A 151 -13.18 -12.23 10.70
C LEU A 151 -14.31 -11.96 9.71
N THR A 152 -15.50 -12.54 9.94
CA THR A 152 -16.71 -12.27 9.14
C THR A 152 -17.27 -10.89 9.52
N PRO A 153 -17.50 -9.96 8.57
CA PRO A 153 -17.88 -8.58 8.88
C PRO A 153 -19.12 -8.43 9.78
N GLN A 154 -20.06 -9.37 9.72
CA GLN A 154 -21.31 -9.35 10.49
C GLN A 154 -21.14 -9.66 11.98
N LEU A 155 -20.11 -10.44 12.34
CA LEU A 155 -19.86 -10.91 13.69
C LEU A 155 -18.55 -10.38 14.26
N ARG A 156 -17.97 -9.34 13.63
CA ARG A 156 -16.67 -8.78 13.99
C ARG A 156 -16.78 -7.89 15.24
N PRO A 157 -16.16 -8.27 16.38
CA PRO A 157 -15.94 -7.33 17.49
C PRO A 157 -15.26 -6.04 17.03
N LYS A 158 -15.48 -4.94 17.76
CA LYS A 158 -14.89 -3.63 17.42
C LYS A 158 -13.36 -3.68 17.31
N ASN A 159 -12.71 -4.45 18.19
CA ASN A 159 -11.29 -4.75 18.16
C ASN A 159 -11.10 -6.26 18.37
N ILE A 160 -10.26 -6.88 17.54
CA ILE A 160 -9.85 -8.27 17.70
C ILE A 160 -8.34 -8.30 17.76
N ARG A 161 -7.79 -8.88 18.83
CA ARG A 161 -6.37 -9.22 18.87
C ARG A 161 -6.14 -10.45 17.99
N LEU A 162 -5.27 -10.30 17.01
CA LEU A 162 -4.94 -11.31 16.01
C LEU A 162 -3.46 -11.66 16.13
N ALA A 163 -3.15 -12.95 16.22
CA ALA A 163 -1.80 -13.46 15.97
C ALA A 163 -1.78 -14.06 14.57
N LEU A 164 -1.08 -13.40 13.64
CA LEU A 164 -0.93 -13.86 12.26
C LEU A 164 0.43 -14.54 12.10
N TYR A 165 0.39 -15.85 11.87
CA TYR A 165 1.56 -16.69 11.70
C TYR A 165 1.99 -16.70 10.23
N SER A 166 3.30 -16.69 9.96
CA SER A 166 3.83 -16.76 8.58
C SER A 166 3.57 -18.12 7.91
N ASN A 167 3.48 -19.19 8.70
CA ASN A 167 3.35 -20.58 8.27
C ASN A 167 2.25 -21.29 9.07
N PRO A 168 1.65 -22.38 8.55
CA PRO A 168 0.66 -23.14 9.29
C PRO A 168 1.29 -23.83 10.50
N SER A 169 0.51 -23.97 11.56
CA SER A 169 0.87 -24.76 12.74
C SER A 169 -0.39 -25.35 13.37
N GLU A 170 -0.23 -26.24 14.34
CA GLU A 170 -1.37 -26.75 15.12
C GLU A 170 -2.20 -25.64 15.78
N LYS A 171 -1.55 -24.54 16.18
CA LYS A 171 -2.21 -23.35 16.78
C LYS A 171 -2.87 -22.43 15.75
N ALA A 172 -2.42 -22.51 14.50
CA ALA A 172 -2.86 -21.63 13.42
C ALA A 172 -2.96 -22.41 12.11
N PRO A 173 -3.98 -23.27 11.94
CA PRO A 173 -4.10 -24.11 10.76
C PRO A 173 -4.78 -23.40 9.58
N HIS A 174 -5.42 -22.24 9.80
CA HIS A 174 -6.27 -21.62 8.80
C HIS A 174 -5.61 -20.42 8.12
N ILE A 175 -5.56 -20.45 6.78
CA ILE A 175 -5.02 -19.35 6.00
C ILE A 175 -6.03 -18.19 5.87
N VAL A 176 -5.52 -16.96 5.96
CA VAL A 176 -6.29 -15.73 5.82
C VAL A 176 -5.47 -14.67 5.08
N ALA A 177 -6.14 -13.81 4.32
CA ALA A 177 -5.60 -12.53 3.85
C ALA A 177 -6.27 -11.39 4.61
N VAL A 178 -5.50 -10.60 5.35
CA VAL A 178 -6.00 -9.49 6.18
C VAL A 178 -5.61 -8.14 5.59
N PRO A 179 -6.50 -7.12 5.58
CA PRO A 179 -6.19 -5.81 5.02
C PRO A 179 -5.08 -5.11 5.81
N LEU A 180 -3.97 -4.77 5.17
CA LEU A 180 -2.83 -4.10 5.80
C LEU A 180 -3.25 -2.80 6.49
N SER A 181 -4.14 -2.01 5.85
CA SER A 181 -4.64 -0.74 6.36
C SER A 181 -5.56 -0.86 7.58
N LYS A 182 -5.93 -2.09 7.97
CA LYS A 182 -6.74 -2.38 9.15
C LYS A 182 -5.93 -3.02 10.28
N LEU A 183 -4.64 -3.25 10.07
CA LEU A 183 -3.75 -3.80 11.07
C LEU A 183 -3.15 -2.65 11.88
N ALA A 184 -3.36 -2.67 13.18
CA ALA A 184 -2.62 -1.85 14.12
C ALA A 184 -1.66 -2.76 14.88
N VAL A 185 -0.36 -2.56 14.68
CA VAL A 185 0.68 -3.31 15.40
C VAL A 185 1.16 -2.49 16.59
N ASP A 186 1.35 -3.16 17.71
CA ASP A 186 2.06 -2.65 18.88
C ASP A 186 3.53 -3.06 18.89
N GLN A 187 3.89 -4.11 18.13
CA GLN A 187 5.23 -4.72 18.13
C GLN A 187 5.68 -5.15 16.73
N MET A 188 6.99 -5.26 16.56
CA MET A 188 7.58 -5.82 15.34
C MET A 188 7.31 -7.33 15.25
N PRO A 189 7.18 -7.90 14.02
CA PRO A 189 7.11 -9.35 13.85
C PRO A 189 8.31 -10.04 14.49
N HIS A 190 8.07 -11.12 15.22
CA HIS A 190 9.11 -11.87 15.92
C HIS A 190 9.03 -13.36 15.62
N ARG A 191 10.17 -14.04 15.68
CA ARG A 191 10.26 -15.50 15.49
C ARG A 191 9.82 -16.22 16.76
N LEU A 192 9.10 -17.32 16.60
CA LEU A 192 8.73 -18.19 17.72
C LEU A 192 9.95 -18.85 18.37
N ASP A 193 10.92 -19.24 17.55
CA ASP A 193 12.25 -19.67 18.01
C ASP A 193 13.30 -18.71 17.46
N PRO A 194 13.84 -17.79 18.29
CA PRO A 194 14.85 -16.83 17.87
C PRO A 194 16.14 -17.47 17.37
N LYS A 195 16.46 -18.71 17.77
CA LYS A 195 17.69 -19.40 17.39
C LYS A 195 17.60 -20.04 16.01
N ASN A 196 16.39 -20.29 15.52
CA ASN A 196 16.16 -20.85 14.20
C ASN A 196 15.73 -19.75 13.21
N PRO A 197 16.57 -19.36 12.23
CA PRO A 197 16.24 -18.29 11.28
C PRO A 197 15.02 -18.60 10.40
N ASN A 198 14.68 -19.88 10.24
CA ASN A 198 13.53 -20.36 9.45
C ASN A 198 12.28 -20.61 10.31
N SER A 199 12.34 -20.32 11.62
CA SER A 199 11.20 -20.48 12.51
C SER A 199 10.02 -19.60 12.06
N PRO A 200 8.76 -20.06 12.20
CA PRO A 200 7.61 -19.22 11.92
C PRO A 200 7.69 -17.89 12.65
N VAL A 201 7.26 -16.83 11.97
CA VAL A 201 7.12 -15.51 12.54
C VAL A 201 5.67 -15.24 12.89
N VAL A 202 5.50 -14.58 14.02
CA VAL A 202 4.21 -14.10 14.48
C VAL A 202 4.22 -12.59 14.41
N LEU A 203 3.16 -12.07 13.84
CA LEU A 203 2.77 -10.68 13.93
C LEU A 203 1.54 -10.64 14.83
N GLU A 204 1.66 -10.00 15.99
CA GLU A 204 0.53 -9.69 16.85
C GLU A 204 0.02 -8.30 16.51
N MET A 205 -1.31 -8.17 16.41
CA MET A 205 -1.93 -6.92 15.98
C MET A 205 -3.37 -6.84 16.43
N ASP A 206 -3.91 -5.63 16.43
CA ASP A 206 -5.34 -5.41 16.51
C ASP A 206 -5.91 -5.23 15.10
N LEU A 207 -6.93 -6.01 14.76
CA LEU A 207 -7.72 -5.81 13.55
C LEU A 207 -8.81 -4.77 13.83
N GLN A 208 -8.67 -3.59 13.24
CA GLN A 208 -9.64 -2.51 13.41
C GLN A 208 -10.91 -2.78 12.61
N SER A 209 -12.08 -2.46 13.17
CA SER A 209 -13.35 -2.61 12.46
C SER A 209 -13.42 -1.71 11.21
N SER A 210 -14.34 -2.04 10.30
CA SER A 210 -14.68 -1.22 9.13
C SER A 210 -15.54 -0.01 9.48
N SER A 211 -15.79 0.30 10.76
CA SER A 211 -16.51 1.49 11.15
C SER A 211 -15.75 2.70 10.60
N ASN A 212 -16.34 3.34 9.59
CA ASN A 212 -15.89 4.60 9.04
C ASN A 212 -15.48 5.49 10.21
N ARG A 213 -14.30 6.10 10.12
CA ARG A 213 -13.99 7.26 10.94
C ARG A 213 -14.98 8.34 10.51
N GLN A 214 -16.19 8.32 11.06
CA GLN A 214 -17.01 9.51 11.11
C GLN A 214 -16.19 10.48 11.95
N SER A 215 -15.56 11.42 11.28
CA SER A 215 -15.03 12.62 11.93
C SER A 215 -16.13 13.12 12.87
N PRO A 216 -15.85 13.38 14.15
CA PRO A 216 -16.83 14.05 14.99
C PRO A 216 -17.12 15.37 14.29
N HIS A 217 -18.30 15.47 13.68
CA HIS A 217 -18.81 16.76 13.27
C HIS A 217 -19.00 17.51 14.57
N GLY A 218 -18.13 18.49 14.79
CA GLY A 218 -18.16 19.37 15.93
C GLY A 218 -19.56 19.95 16.04
N GLY A 219 -20.26 19.57 17.10
CA GLY A 219 -21.43 20.31 17.54
C GLY A 219 -20.94 21.63 18.11
N GLN A 220 -21.23 22.71 17.39
CA GLN A 220 -21.88 23.93 17.88
C GLN A 220 -22.06 24.93 16.74
#